data_AF-A0A6I4JXJ0-F1
#
_entry.id   AF-A0A6I4JXJ0-F1
#
_cell.length_a   1.000
_cell.length_b   1.000
_cell.length_c   1.000
_cell.angle_alpha   90.00
_cell.angle_beta   90.00
_cell.angle_gamma   90.00
#
_symmetry.space_group_name_H-M   'P 1'
#
loop_
_entity.id
_entity.type
_entity.pdbx_description
1 polymer ?
#
loop_
_entity_poly.entity_id
_entity_poly.type
_entity_poly.pdbx_seq_one_letter_code
_entity_poly.pdbx_strand_id
1 'polypeptide(L)'
;MPEQYKVITTGELNASIEGFGEFTTKEVEFIGSDDDPDFLLQGANSERGFVLYVPKYESEKYSLHPGSLAKAFYEVGGRLYGEVEEGVIKVTVNKPETVIIAFEILVKESASETRIKITGSGTFKGRSPWASKHRGFLTIARGNAPLWFEGPDIIKPKPGVVSPGFQIVGRTGIANPDDWELKILIGSTVILQNKGQSGREFSYDVPANLIPAGTGFYFMLDYYIWPAWSKWTYSGDLVMGMAAPDIIFPKNDSSLSPRSKISGRGTPGATVRLYEAGSGAILYGSATVGVDGNWECVPDVALPTKYFPLTADQVLNSLASGYSTPVYCYVSPLSKPVIELPQQGGTVGSPPAISGRGGLPGASIQLHQHGDGQTVYSRADVNDQGRWVMRSWATVPPKGSFLMTARQVNGVDVSDWADGVDVVIV
;
A
#
# COMPACT_ATOMS: atom_id res chain seq x y z
N MET A 1 0.24 -36.00 9.39
CA MET A 1 0.09 -37.39 8.91
C MET A 1 1.48 -37.96 8.68
N PRO A 2 1.75 -39.25 9.02
CA PRO A 2 3.11 -39.78 9.18
C PRO A 2 3.83 -40.04 7.84
N GLU A 3 5.17 -39.98 7.88
CA GLU A 3 6.16 -40.11 6.78
C GLU A 3 6.22 -41.52 6.12
N GLN A 4 5.09 -42.13 5.75
CA GLN A 4 5.08 -43.55 5.37
C GLN A 4 4.78 -43.90 3.90
N TYR A 5 4.88 -42.98 2.94
CA TYR A 5 4.84 -43.33 1.51
C TYR A 5 5.82 -42.52 0.69
N LYS A 6 7.13 -42.75 0.87
CA LYS A 6 8.12 -42.34 -0.14
C LYS A 6 8.44 -43.54 -1.03
N VAL A 7 7.51 -43.89 -1.90
CA VAL A 7 7.83 -44.80 -3.00
C VAL A 7 8.60 -43.97 -4.02
N ILE A 8 9.91 -44.22 -4.10
CA ILE A 8 10.77 -43.59 -5.11
C ILE A 8 10.53 -44.36 -6.40
N THR A 9 9.77 -43.75 -7.32
CA THR A 9 9.70 -44.24 -8.69
C THR A 9 11.09 -44.16 -9.31
N THR A 10 11.53 -45.27 -9.89
CA THR A 10 12.86 -45.37 -10.52
C THR A 10 12.69 -45.87 -11.95
N GLY A 11 13.39 -45.25 -12.88
CA GLY A 11 13.36 -45.64 -14.28
C GLY A 11 14.10 -44.65 -15.15
N GLU A 12 14.24 -45.02 -16.41
CA GLU A 12 14.87 -44.21 -17.45
C GLU A 12 13.92 -44.09 -18.63
N LEU A 13 13.85 -42.89 -19.18
CA LEU A 13 13.07 -42.56 -20.36
C LEU A 13 14.00 -42.05 -21.43
N ASN A 14 14.03 -42.75 -22.56
CA ASN A 14 14.71 -42.31 -23.76
C ASN A 14 13.69 -41.66 -24.68
N ALA A 15 13.94 -40.42 -25.09
CA ALA A 15 13.07 -39.66 -25.96
C ALA A 15 13.85 -38.96 -27.06
N SER A 16 13.21 -38.72 -28.20
CA SER A 16 13.74 -38.02 -29.35
C SER A 16 12.75 -36.95 -29.78
N ILE A 17 13.22 -35.72 -29.93
CA ILE A 17 12.45 -34.60 -30.45
C ILE A 17 13.01 -34.27 -31.83
N GLU A 18 12.16 -34.36 -32.85
CA GLU A 18 12.54 -34.05 -34.22
C GLU A 18 13.11 -32.63 -34.32
N GLY A 19 14.29 -32.49 -34.92
CA GLY A 19 15.02 -31.22 -35.02
C GLY A 19 15.87 -30.85 -33.80
N PHE A 20 15.75 -31.56 -32.67
CA PHE A 20 16.47 -31.26 -31.42
C PHE A 20 17.28 -32.44 -30.85
N GLY A 21 17.09 -33.65 -31.38
CA GLY A 21 17.90 -34.83 -31.06
C GLY A 21 17.33 -35.70 -29.94
N GLU A 22 18.13 -36.66 -29.50
CA GLU A 22 17.78 -37.65 -28.47
C GLU A 22 18.25 -37.22 -27.08
N PHE A 23 17.47 -37.59 -26.05
CA PHE A 23 17.83 -37.40 -24.66
C PHE A 23 17.32 -38.54 -23.77
N THR A 24 18.04 -38.77 -22.67
CA THR A 24 17.65 -39.71 -21.62
C THR A 24 17.42 -38.94 -20.34
N THR A 25 16.30 -39.18 -19.66
CA THR A 25 15.99 -38.56 -18.36
C THR A 25 15.67 -39.61 -17.31
N LYS A 26 16.22 -39.37 -16.11
CA LYS A 26 15.95 -40.14 -14.88
C LYS A 26 14.98 -39.39 -13.96
N GLU A 27 14.67 -38.14 -14.29
CA GLU A 27 13.72 -37.30 -13.57
C GLU A 27 12.30 -37.62 -14.03
N VAL A 28 11.93 -38.89 -13.89
CA VAL A 28 10.64 -39.38 -14.34
C VAL A 28 9.77 -39.65 -13.13
N GLU A 29 8.86 -38.73 -12.88
CA GLU A 29 7.83 -38.90 -11.87
C GLU A 29 6.70 -39.75 -12.45
N PHE A 30 6.54 -40.97 -11.91
CA PHE A 30 5.37 -41.80 -12.15
C PHE A 30 4.41 -41.68 -10.96
N ILE A 31 3.24 -41.08 -11.22
CA ILE A 31 2.27 -40.70 -10.18
C ILE A 31 0.94 -41.42 -10.43
N GLY A 32 0.48 -42.17 -9.43
CA GLY A 32 -0.76 -42.96 -9.46
C GLY A 32 -0.85 -43.84 -8.20
N SER A 33 -2.07 -44.18 -7.77
CA SER A 33 -2.31 -45.06 -6.59
C SER A 33 -3.18 -46.25 -6.99
N ASP A 34 -3.23 -47.30 -6.18
CA ASP A 34 -4.14 -48.44 -6.44
C ASP A 34 -5.62 -48.01 -6.47
N ASP A 35 -5.95 -46.91 -5.77
CA ASP A 35 -7.27 -46.29 -5.75
C ASP A 35 -7.49 -45.26 -6.88
N ASP A 36 -6.45 -44.89 -7.65
CA ASP A 36 -6.54 -43.88 -8.72
C ASP A 36 -5.80 -44.37 -9.98
N PRO A 37 -6.54 -44.86 -11.00
CA PRO A 37 -5.98 -45.56 -12.15
C PRO A 37 -5.41 -44.64 -13.24
N ASP A 38 -5.49 -43.32 -13.05
CA ASP A 38 -4.86 -42.32 -13.90
C ASP A 38 -3.35 -42.26 -13.67
N PHE A 39 -2.57 -41.91 -14.70
CA PHE A 39 -1.14 -41.69 -14.52
C PHE A 39 -0.62 -40.47 -15.29
N LEU A 40 0.48 -39.94 -14.78
CA LEU A 40 1.21 -38.80 -15.31
C LEU A 40 2.68 -39.20 -15.48
N LEU A 41 3.27 -38.82 -16.60
CA LEU A 41 4.69 -39.02 -16.90
C LEU A 41 5.31 -37.70 -17.34
N GLN A 42 6.41 -37.30 -16.70
CA GLN A 42 7.24 -36.19 -17.18
C GLN A 42 8.59 -36.71 -17.63
N GLY A 43 9.07 -36.19 -18.76
CA GLY A 43 10.45 -36.34 -19.17
C GLY A 43 11.00 -35.00 -19.62
N ALA A 44 12.05 -34.50 -18.97
CA ALA A 44 12.70 -33.24 -19.33
C ALA A 44 14.22 -33.41 -19.49
N ASN A 45 14.79 -32.60 -20.36
CA ASN A 45 16.18 -32.18 -20.32
C ASN A 45 16.24 -30.71 -19.85
N SER A 46 17.44 -30.13 -19.69
CA SER A 46 17.62 -28.79 -19.09
C SER A 46 16.85 -27.63 -19.75
N GLU A 47 16.30 -27.82 -20.95
CA GLU A 47 15.54 -26.77 -21.66
C GLU A 47 14.20 -27.23 -22.25
N ARG A 48 13.98 -28.52 -22.50
CA ARG A 48 12.83 -29.05 -23.23
C ARG A 48 12.33 -30.35 -22.61
N GLY A 49 11.03 -30.58 -22.62
CA GLY A 49 10.43 -31.77 -22.03
C GLY A 49 9.05 -32.08 -22.57
N PHE A 50 8.38 -33.03 -21.95
CA PHE A 50 7.01 -33.38 -22.24
C PHE A 50 6.30 -33.89 -21.00
N VAL A 51 4.98 -33.76 -21.02
CA VAL A 51 4.07 -34.28 -20.00
C VAL A 51 3.02 -35.15 -20.69
N LEU A 52 2.91 -36.41 -20.29
CA LEU A 52 1.86 -37.31 -20.73
C LEU A 52 0.88 -37.54 -19.58
N TYR A 53 -0.40 -37.32 -19.84
CA TYR A 53 -1.50 -37.72 -18.96
C TYR A 53 -2.28 -38.85 -19.61
N VAL A 54 -2.53 -39.92 -18.87
CA VAL A 54 -3.35 -41.02 -19.34
C VAL A 54 -4.38 -41.37 -18.28
N PRO A 55 -5.68 -41.17 -18.56
CA PRO A 55 -6.73 -41.56 -17.65
C PRO A 55 -6.92 -43.06 -17.67
N LYS A 56 -7.14 -43.63 -16.49
CA LYS A 56 -7.53 -45.01 -16.21
C LYS A 56 -6.88 -46.07 -17.10
N TYR A 57 -5.93 -46.83 -16.57
CA TYR A 57 -5.33 -47.98 -17.28
C TYR A 57 -6.37 -49.08 -17.58
N GLU A 58 -7.09 -48.95 -18.71
CA GLU A 58 -8.05 -49.95 -19.23
C GLU A 58 -7.62 -50.52 -20.59
N SER A 59 -6.64 -49.90 -21.24
CA SER A 59 -6.18 -50.26 -22.58
C SER A 59 -4.66 -50.23 -22.66
N GLU A 60 -4.07 -51.14 -23.42
CA GLU A 60 -2.62 -51.14 -23.70
C GLU A 60 -2.22 -50.01 -24.66
N LYS A 61 -3.20 -49.36 -25.32
CA LYS A 61 -2.98 -48.32 -26.33
C LYS A 61 -4.02 -47.20 -26.21
N TYR A 62 -3.52 -45.97 -26.19
CA TYR A 62 -4.29 -44.73 -26.16
C TYR A 62 -3.98 -43.91 -27.41
N SER A 63 -5.02 -43.53 -28.16
CA SER A 63 -4.88 -42.53 -29.21
C SER A 63 -4.95 -41.13 -28.60
N LEU A 64 -4.08 -40.26 -29.08
CA LEU A 64 -4.05 -38.85 -28.75
C LEU A 64 -4.57 -38.05 -29.92
N HIS A 65 -5.47 -37.12 -29.67
CA HIS A 65 -5.98 -36.13 -30.62
C HIS A 65 -6.70 -35.03 -29.83
N PRO A 66 -7.01 -33.86 -30.43
CA PRO A 66 -7.89 -32.88 -29.80
C PRO A 66 -9.17 -33.55 -29.29
N GLY A 67 -9.43 -33.44 -27.98
CA GLY A 67 -10.57 -34.08 -27.30
C GLY A 67 -10.40 -35.53 -26.84
N SER A 68 -9.24 -36.18 -27.06
CA SER A 68 -8.97 -37.50 -26.45
C SER A 68 -8.84 -37.40 -24.93
N LEU A 69 -9.14 -38.51 -24.24
CA LEU A 69 -9.04 -38.61 -22.79
C LEU A 69 -7.58 -38.59 -22.31
N ALA A 70 -6.71 -39.34 -22.98
CA ALA A 70 -5.26 -39.18 -22.80
C ALA A 70 -4.80 -37.86 -23.42
N LYS A 71 -3.84 -37.21 -22.78
CA LYS A 71 -3.25 -35.94 -23.21
C LYS A 71 -1.73 -36.04 -23.23
N ALA A 72 -1.12 -35.24 -24.07
CA ALA A 72 0.33 -35.14 -24.16
C ALA A 72 0.70 -33.73 -24.54
N PHE A 73 1.77 -33.22 -23.93
CA PHE A 73 2.12 -31.81 -23.97
C PHE A 73 3.62 -31.66 -24.09
N TYR A 74 4.03 -30.63 -24.83
CA TYR A 74 5.43 -30.29 -25.01
C TYR A 74 5.81 -29.11 -24.11
N GLU A 75 6.97 -29.18 -23.48
CA GLU A 75 7.47 -28.18 -22.54
C GLU A 75 8.78 -27.55 -23.03
N VAL A 76 8.95 -26.25 -22.86
CA VAL A 76 10.20 -25.51 -23.06
C VAL A 76 10.43 -24.61 -21.85
N GLY A 77 11.51 -24.86 -21.09
CA GLY A 77 11.93 -24.07 -19.93
C GLY A 77 10.84 -23.91 -18.85
N GLY A 78 10.10 -24.96 -18.51
CA GLY A 78 9.00 -24.86 -17.53
C GLY A 78 7.69 -24.28 -18.08
N ARG A 79 7.52 -24.23 -19.41
CA ARG A 79 6.32 -23.69 -20.06
C ARG A 79 5.79 -24.64 -21.11
N LEU A 80 4.48 -24.90 -21.09
CA LEU A 80 3.82 -25.67 -22.13
C LEU A 80 3.82 -24.88 -23.45
N TYR A 81 4.30 -25.52 -24.51
CA TYR A 81 4.63 -24.90 -25.80
C TYR A 81 3.70 -25.38 -26.94
N GLY A 82 2.97 -26.48 -26.73
CA GLY A 82 2.01 -27.03 -27.69
C GLY A 82 1.19 -28.20 -27.13
N GLU A 83 0.05 -28.47 -27.78
CA GLU A 83 -0.81 -29.63 -27.53
C GLU A 83 -0.65 -30.64 -28.67
N VAL A 84 -0.82 -31.93 -28.35
CA VAL A 84 -0.79 -32.98 -29.36
C VAL A 84 -1.97 -32.87 -30.34
N GLU A 85 -1.65 -32.80 -31.63
CA GLU A 85 -2.66 -32.91 -32.71
C GLU A 85 -3.05 -34.37 -32.97
N GLU A 86 -2.05 -35.25 -32.96
CA GLU A 86 -2.27 -36.68 -33.12
C GLU A 86 -1.12 -37.48 -32.51
N GLY A 87 -1.40 -38.68 -32.04
CA GLY A 87 -0.37 -39.55 -31.51
C GLY A 87 -0.90 -40.81 -30.88
N VAL A 88 0.02 -41.61 -30.36
CA VAL A 88 -0.29 -42.84 -29.64
C VAL A 88 0.60 -42.95 -28.42
N ILE A 89 0.02 -43.32 -27.29
CA ILE A 89 0.72 -43.81 -26.11
C ILE A 89 0.39 -45.29 -25.94
N LYS A 90 1.41 -46.12 -25.81
CA LYS A 90 1.31 -47.52 -25.40
C LYS A 90 1.80 -47.67 -23.98
N VAL A 91 1.06 -48.43 -23.20
CA VAL A 91 1.32 -48.63 -21.78
C VAL A 91 1.21 -50.13 -21.52
N THR A 92 2.24 -50.71 -20.93
CA THR A 92 2.25 -52.13 -20.58
C THR A 92 2.65 -52.27 -19.12
N VAL A 93 1.76 -52.85 -18.31
CA VAL A 93 2.00 -53.06 -16.88
C VAL A 93 2.31 -54.54 -16.63
N ASN A 94 3.55 -54.82 -16.20
CA ASN A 94 4.01 -56.15 -15.82
C ASN A 94 4.03 -56.29 -14.29
N LYS A 95 3.55 -57.42 -13.75
CA LYS A 95 3.62 -57.73 -12.30
C LYS A 95 4.99 -58.32 -11.93
N PRO A 96 5.58 -58.03 -10.74
CA PRO A 96 5.15 -57.05 -9.74
C PRO A 96 5.76 -55.66 -10.05
N GLU A 97 4.97 -54.84 -10.74
CA GLU A 97 5.09 -53.39 -10.93
C GLU A 97 6.31 -52.87 -11.69
N THR A 98 6.46 -53.36 -12.92
CA THR A 98 7.21 -52.66 -13.97
C THR A 98 6.25 -52.08 -15.00
N VAL A 99 6.28 -50.77 -15.23
CA VAL A 99 5.48 -50.08 -16.26
C VAL A 99 6.39 -49.74 -17.43
N ILE A 100 6.02 -50.20 -18.63
CA ILE A 100 6.69 -49.87 -19.88
C ILE A 100 5.79 -48.90 -20.62
N ILE A 101 6.34 -47.75 -21.02
CA ILE A 101 5.63 -46.75 -21.82
C ILE A 101 6.39 -46.59 -23.13
N ALA A 102 5.66 -46.50 -24.23
CA ALA A 102 6.19 -46.06 -25.52
C ALA A 102 5.21 -45.08 -26.15
N PHE A 103 5.68 -43.99 -26.73
CA PHE A 103 4.82 -43.01 -27.36
C PHE A 103 5.42 -42.46 -28.64
N GLU A 104 4.53 -42.06 -29.53
CA GLU A 104 4.83 -41.32 -30.75
C GLU A 104 3.74 -40.26 -30.89
N ILE A 105 4.12 -39.00 -30.79
CA ILE A 105 3.20 -37.87 -30.75
C ILE A 105 3.64 -36.77 -31.71
N LEU A 106 2.66 -36.09 -32.28
CA LEU A 106 2.85 -34.92 -33.11
C LEU A 106 2.26 -33.72 -32.39
N VAL A 107 3.12 -32.77 -32.02
CA VAL A 107 2.73 -31.57 -31.28
C VAL A 107 2.72 -30.39 -32.24
N LYS A 108 1.64 -29.62 -32.25
CA LYS A 108 1.60 -28.32 -32.92
C LYS A 108 1.99 -27.22 -31.95
N GLU A 109 2.98 -26.43 -32.33
CA GLU A 109 3.40 -25.26 -31.58
C GLU A 109 2.27 -24.22 -31.51
N SER A 110 1.98 -23.70 -30.33
CA SER A 110 0.82 -22.80 -30.14
C SER A 110 0.91 -21.47 -30.91
N ALA A 111 2.11 -21.05 -31.33
CA ALA A 111 2.36 -19.80 -32.03
C ALA A 111 2.68 -19.95 -33.53
N SER A 112 2.75 -21.18 -34.05
CA SER A 112 3.13 -21.44 -35.44
C SER A 112 2.34 -22.61 -36.05
N GLU A 113 2.45 -22.83 -37.36
CA GLU A 113 1.94 -24.07 -37.99
C GLU A 113 2.96 -25.23 -37.93
N THR A 114 4.07 -25.02 -37.24
CA THR A 114 5.14 -26.03 -37.13
C THR A 114 4.67 -27.19 -36.27
N ARG A 115 4.93 -28.39 -36.77
CA ARG A 115 4.66 -29.65 -36.09
C ARG A 115 5.97 -30.29 -35.70
N ILE A 116 6.04 -30.78 -34.47
CA ILE A 116 7.22 -31.42 -33.91
C ILE A 116 6.83 -32.86 -33.56
N LYS A 117 7.51 -33.83 -34.19
CA LYS A 117 7.38 -35.23 -33.81
C LYS A 117 8.22 -35.52 -32.57
N ILE A 118 7.61 -36.15 -31.58
CA ILE A 118 8.27 -36.61 -30.37
C ILE A 118 8.02 -38.11 -30.23
N THR A 119 9.10 -38.86 -30.07
CA THR A 119 9.03 -40.31 -29.80
C THR A 119 9.74 -40.60 -28.51
N GLY A 120 9.30 -41.61 -27.78
CA GLY A 120 10.02 -42.02 -26.59
C GLY A 120 9.56 -43.35 -26.04
N SER A 121 10.42 -43.96 -25.22
CA SER A 121 10.08 -45.17 -24.48
C SER A 121 10.88 -45.26 -23.19
N GLY A 122 10.25 -45.84 -22.17
CA GLY A 122 10.85 -45.95 -20.85
C GLY A 122 10.28 -47.11 -20.05
N THR A 123 11.04 -47.55 -19.06
CA THR A 123 10.67 -48.62 -18.14
C THR A 123 10.83 -48.12 -16.71
N PHE A 124 9.76 -48.23 -15.93
CA PHE A 124 9.64 -47.65 -14.59
C PHE A 124 9.25 -48.71 -13.56
N LYS A 125 9.76 -48.57 -12.35
CA LYS A 125 9.42 -49.40 -11.19
C LYS A 125 8.93 -48.55 -10.03
N GLY A 126 7.90 -49.04 -9.33
CA GLY A 126 7.24 -48.36 -8.20
C GLY A 126 6.15 -47.37 -8.61
N ARG A 127 5.39 -46.85 -7.63
CA ARG A 127 4.35 -45.81 -7.82
C ARG A 127 4.34 -44.79 -6.67
N SER A 128 4.38 -43.50 -6.95
CA SER A 128 4.19 -42.48 -5.91
C SER A 128 2.71 -42.09 -5.79
N PRO A 129 2.11 -42.05 -4.58
CA PRO A 129 0.79 -41.49 -4.40
C PRO A 129 0.77 -40.00 -4.78
N TRP A 130 -0.39 -39.50 -5.22
CA TRP A 130 -0.56 -38.12 -5.65
C TRP A 130 -0.17 -37.11 -4.56
N ALA A 131 0.71 -36.16 -4.88
CA ALA A 131 0.85 -34.95 -4.08
C ALA A 131 -0.20 -33.90 -4.49
N SER A 132 -0.63 -33.07 -3.53
CA SER A 132 -1.65 -32.03 -3.72
C SER A 132 -1.38 -31.10 -4.92
N LYS A 133 -0.10 -30.81 -5.21
CA LYS A 133 0.37 -30.01 -6.35
C LYS A 133 -0.06 -30.55 -7.73
N HIS A 134 -0.21 -31.87 -7.87
CA HIS A 134 -0.58 -32.50 -9.16
C HIS A 134 -2.10 -32.59 -9.40
N ARG A 135 -2.94 -32.33 -8.38
CA ARG A 135 -4.41 -32.35 -8.54
C ARG A 135 -4.94 -31.20 -9.39
N GLY A 136 -4.28 -30.04 -9.39
CA GLY A 136 -4.69 -28.90 -10.19
C GLY A 136 -4.56 -29.15 -11.69
N PHE A 137 -3.51 -29.84 -12.12
CA PHE A 137 -3.32 -30.27 -13.51
C PHE A 137 -4.38 -31.29 -13.96
N LEU A 138 -4.75 -32.24 -13.08
CA LEU A 138 -5.80 -33.24 -13.35
C LEU A 138 -7.17 -32.61 -13.62
N THR A 139 -7.57 -31.59 -12.85
CA THR A 139 -8.85 -30.88 -13.07
C THR A 139 -8.92 -30.28 -14.48
N ILE A 140 -7.78 -29.84 -15.00
CA ILE A 140 -7.66 -29.20 -16.32
C ILE A 140 -7.59 -30.24 -17.43
N ALA A 141 -6.75 -31.26 -17.27
CA ALA A 141 -6.62 -32.38 -18.22
C ALA A 141 -7.94 -33.13 -18.42
N ARG A 142 -8.76 -33.24 -17.37
CA ARG A 142 -10.12 -33.85 -17.41
C ARG A 142 -11.19 -32.95 -18.05
N GLY A 143 -10.93 -31.65 -18.25
CA GLY A 143 -11.94 -30.65 -18.58
C GLY A 143 -11.95 -30.11 -20.03
N ASN A 144 -11.14 -30.65 -20.94
CA ASN A 144 -10.98 -30.15 -22.33
C ASN A 144 -10.62 -28.64 -22.43
N ALA A 145 -10.05 -28.04 -21.38
CA ALA A 145 -9.60 -26.66 -21.42
C ALA A 145 -8.21 -26.59 -22.09
N PRO A 146 -7.98 -25.65 -23.02
CA PRO A 146 -6.65 -25.43 -23.57
C PRO A 146 -5.68 -24.98 -22.47
N LEU A 147 -4.42 -25.44 -22.55
CA LEU A 147 -3.38 -25.31 -21.52
C LEU A 147 -2.77 -23.91 -21.35
N TRP A 148 -3.56 -22.87 -21.44
CA TRP A 148 -3.12 -21.53 -21.05
C TRP A 148 -3.78 -21.20 -19.73
N PHE A 149 -3.00 -21.16 -18.65
CA PHE A 149 -3.50 -20.62 -17.41
C PHE A 149 -3.67 -19.12 -17.60
N GLU A 150 -4.92 -18.66 -17.50
CA GLU A 150 -5.17 -17.23 -17.43
C GLU A 150 -4.41 -16.64 -16.25
N GLY A 151 -3.93 -15.43 -16.47
CA GLY A 151 -3.19 -14.70 -15.45
C GLY A 151 -4.07 -14.47 -14.21
N PRO A 152 -3.45 -14.23 -13.06
CA PRO A 152 -4.18 -13.98 -11.83
C PRO A 152 -5.05 -12.72 -11.92
N ASP A 153 -6.12 -12.69 -11.13
CA ASP A 153 -6.88 -11.47 -10.90
C ASP A 153 -6.08 -10.53 -9.99
N ILE A 154 -5.89 -9.29 -10.43
CA ILE A 154 -5.30 -8.24 -9.57
C ILE A 154 -6.42 -7.63 -8.74
N ILE A 155 -6.40 -7.93 -7.44
CA ILE A 155 -7.38 -7.43 -6.48
C ILE A 155 -7.09 -5.97 -6.15
N LYS A 156 -5.83 -5.64 -5.84
CA LYS A 156 -5.37 -4.27 -5.60
C LYS A 156 -3.85 -4.13 -5.86
N PRO A 157 -3.36 -2.91 -6.15
CA PRO A 157 -4.15 -1.72 -6.47
C PRO A 157 -4.82 -1.83 -7.85
N LYS A 158 -5.82 -0.98 -8.10
CA LYS A 158 -6.40 -0.78 -9.43
C LYS A 158 -5.62 0.33 -10.17
N PRO A 159 -5.68 0.39 -11.51
CA PRO A 159 -5.01 1.44 -12.28
C PRO A 159 -5.33 2.85 -11.78
N GLY A 160 -4.34 3.75 -11.82
CA GLY A 160 -4.45 5.12 -11.32
C GLY A 160 -3.42 5.50 -10.26
N VAL A 161 -3.74 6.51 -9.45
CA VAL A 161 -2.84 7.02 -8.41
C VAL A 161 -2.88 6.12 -7.19
N VAL A 162 -1.71 5.71 -6.69
CA VAL A 162 -1.59 4.89 -5.49
C VAL A 162 -0.73 5.57 -4.45
N SER A 163 -1.13 5.50 -3.18
CA SER A 163 -0.33 6.07 -2.08
C SER A 163 0.96 5.27 -1.86
N PRO A 164 2.05 5.93 -1.43
CA PRO A 164 3.26 5.24 -0.97
C PRO A 164 2.96 4.23 0.15
N GLY A 165 3.63 3.07 0.14
CA GLY A 165 3.46 2.04 1.16
C GLY A 165 2.23 1.15 0.93
N PHE A 166 1.91 0.87 -0.33
CA PHE A 166 0.72 0.10 -0.71
C PHE A 166 0.99 -1.41 -0.80
N GLN A 167 -0.08 -2.19 -0.82
CA GLN A 167 -0.03 -3.64 -0.96
C GLN A 167 -0.52 -4.07 -2.33
N ILE A 168 0.23 -4.97 -2.97
CA ILE A 168 -0.18 -5.70 -4.17
C ILE A 168 -0.82 -7.01 -3.73
N VAL A 169 -2.05 -7.27 -4.19
CA VAL A 169 -2.75 -8.53 -3.94
C VAL A 169 -3.25 -9.12 -5.25
N GLY A 170 -2.82 -10.34 -5.51
CA GLY A 170 -3.29 -11.17 -6.62
C GLY A 170 -4.03 -12.39 -6.10
N ARG A 171 -5.01 -12.87 -6.86
CA ARG A 171 -5.73 -14.10 -6.55
C ARG A 171 -5.89 -14.92 -7.82
N THR A 172 -5.83 -16.24 -7.68
CA THR A 172 -6.15 -17.17 -8.78
C THR A 172 -7.39 -18.02 -8.44
N GLY A 173 -8.08 -18.49 -9.49
CA GLY A 173 -9.10 -19.53 -9.37
C GLY A 173 -8.52 -20.89 -8.97
N ILE A 174 -7.21 -21.07 -9.13
CA ILE A 174 -6.48 -22.29 -8.78
C ILE A 174 -6.29 -22.39 -7.27
N ALA A 175 -6.64 -23.54 -6.67
CA ALA A 175 -6.66 -23.68 -5.22
C ALA A 175 -5.27 -23.59 -4.57
N ASN A 176 -4.22 -24.11 -5.20
CA ASN A 176 -2.87 -24.18 -4.64
C ASN A 176 -1.81 -24.04 -5.75
N PRO A 177 -1.52 -22.84 -6.27
CA PRO A 177 -0.32 -22.63 -7.07
C PRO A 177 0.93 -22.86 -6.22
N ASP A 178 1.97 -23.38 -6.87
CA ASP A 178 3.25 -23.77 -6.28
C ASP A 178 4.16 -22.56 -6.04
N ASP A 179 4.07 -21.55 -6.92
CA ASP A 179 4.86 -20.31 -6.80
C ASP A 179 4.09 -19.10 -7.36
N TRP A 180 4.58 -17.89 -7.07
CA TRP A 180 4.15 -16.62 -7.62
C TRP A 180 5.36 -15.81 -8.02
N GLU A 181 5.26 -15.02 -9.09
CA GLU A 181 6.29 -14.08 -9.47
C GLU A 181 5.69 -12.70 -9.73
N LEU A 182 6.27 -11.69 -9.07
CA LEU A 182 5.95 -10.28 -9.21
C LEU A 182 7.14 -9.55 -9.83
N LYS A 183 6.86 -8.66 -10.79
CA LYS A 183 7.80 -7.64 -11.27
C LYS A 183 7.18 -6.27 -11.19
N ILE A 184 7.89 -5.29 -10.63
CA ILE A 184 7.54 -3.87 -10.68
C ILE A 184 8.48 -3.16 -11.63
N LEU A 185 7.93 -2.36 -12.54
CA LEU A 185 8.66 -1.73 -13.65
C LEU A 185 8.39 -0.23 -13.72
N ILE A 186 9.44 0.51 -14.04
CA ILE A 186 9.38 1.92 -14.48
C ILE A 186 9.86 1.95 -15.94
N GLY A 187 8.96 2.28 -16.87
CA GLY A 187 9.21 2.07 -18.29
C GLY A 187 9.53 0.60 -18.55
N SER A 188 10.67 0.30 -19.15
CA SER A 188 11.14 -1.08 -19.39
C SER A 188 12.04 -1.65 -18.29
N THR A 189 12.34 -0.87 -17.23
CA THR A 189 13.31 -1.28 -16.21
C THR A 189 12.60 -1.96 -15.05
N VAL A 190 12.98 -3.20 -14.75
CA VAL A 190 12.53 -3.91 -13.54
C VAL A 190 13.25 -3.31 -12.34
N ILE A 191 12.51 -2.67 -11.45
CA ILE A 191 13.03 -2.08 -10.21
C ILE A 191 12.88 -3.01 -9.01
N LEU A 192 11.97 -4.00 -9.11
CA LEU A 192 11.75 -5.00 -8.09
C LEU A 192 11.25 -6.30 -8.70
N GLN A 193 11.76 -7.42 -8.20
CA GLN A 193 11.27 -8.76 -8.52
C GLN A 193 11.11 -9.55 -7.22
N ASN A 194 9.98 -10.23 -7.05
CA ASN A 194 9.70 -11.09 -5.90
C ASN A 194 9.21 -12.46 -6.40
N LYS A 195 9.70 -13.54 -5.78
CA LYS A 195 9.37 -14.94 -6.07
C LYS A 195 9.29 -15.75 -4.76
N GLY A 196 8.71 -16.95 -4.81
CA GLY A 196 8.79 -17.95 -3.75
C GLY A 196 7.57 -17.99 -2.80
N GLN A 197 6.43 -17.44 -3.22
CA GLN A 197 5.19 -17.51 -2.43
C GLN A 197 4.28 -18.58 -3.03
N SER A 198 3.61 -19.39 -2.19
CA SER A 198 2.67 -20.43 -2.64
C SER A 198 1.26 -20.17 -2.12
N GLY A 199 0.25 -20.74 -2.77
CA GLY A 199 -1.15 -20.67 -2.32
C GLY A 199 -2.01 -19.71 -3.12
N ARG A 200 -3.34 -19.79 -2.94
CA ARG A 200 -4.33 -19.15 -3.81
C ARG A 200 -4.23 -17.63 -3.93
N GLU A 201 -3.63 -16.99 -2.94
CA GLU A 201 -3.45 -15.54 -2.87
C GLU A 201 -1.98 -15.18 -2.75
N PHE A 202 -1.60 -14.14 -3.49
CA PHE A 202 -0.33 -13.47 -3.36
C PHE A 202 -0.52 -12.14 -2.66
N SER A 203 0.38 -11.80 -1.75
CA SER A 203 0.40 -10.49 -1.10
C SER A 203 1.84 -9.98 -1.00
N TYR A 204 2.03 -8.71 -1.35
CA TYR A 204 3.33 -8.06 -1.25
C TYR A 204 3.18 -6.60 -0.84
N ASP A 205 3.82 -6.22 0.26
CA ASP A 205 3.87 -4.84 0.74
C ASP A 205 5.03 -4.08 0.06
N VAL A 206 4.68 -3.09 -0.75
CA VAL A 206 5.65 -2.29 -1.50
C VAL A 206 6.19 -1.17 -0.60
N PRO A 207 7.51 -1.06 -0.41
CA PRO A 207 8.09 0.01 0.41
C PRO A 207 7.72 1.41 -0.10
N ALA A 208 7.41 2.34 0.82
CA ALA A 208 6.97 3.69 0.48
C ALA A 208 8.01 4.52 -0.30
N ASN A 209 9.29 4.17 -0.20
CA ASN A 209 10.40 4.85 -0.86
C ASN A 209 10.90 4.15 -2.13
N LEU A 210 10.26 3.05 -2.56
CA LEU A 210 10.72 2.29 -3.73
C LEU A 210 10.54 3.06 -5.04
N ILE A 211 9.43 3.79 -5.16
CA ILE A 211 9.03 4.48 -6.39
C ILE A 211 8.93 5.99 -6.07
N PRO A 212 9.62 6.87 -6.81
CA PRO A 212 9.53 8.31 -6.57
C PRO A 212 8.11 8.84 -6.86
N ALA A 213 7.66 9.83 -6.07
CA ALA A 213 6.35 10.46 -6.28
C ALA A 213 6.20 11.06 -7.68
N GLY A 214 5.00 10.93 -8.26
CA GLY A 214 4.68 11.34 -9.63
C GLY A 214 5.18 10.39 -10.72
N THR A 215 5.92 9.34 -10.37
CA THR A 215 6.46 8.40 -11.36
C THR A 215 5.38 7.46 -11.87
N GLY A 216 5.25 7.36 -13.18
CA GLY A 216 4.46 6.32 -13.85
C GLY A 216 5.16 4.97 -13.76
N PHE A 217 4.44 3.95 -13.34
CA PHE A 217 4.96 2.59 -13.18
C PHE A 217 3.86 1.56 -13.43
N TYR A 218 4.24 0.30 -13.53
CA TYR A 218 3.30 -0.80 -13.54
C TYR A 218 3.92 -2.04 -12.89
N PHE A 219 3.10 -3.04 -12.63
CA PHE A 219 3.60 -4.35 -12.24
C PHE A 219 2.96 -5.46 -13.08
N MET A 220 3.67 -6.57 -13.13
CA MET A 220 3.22 -7.81 -13.74
C MET A 220 3.21 -8.88 -12.67
N LEU A 221 2.18 -9.72 -12.68
CA LEU A 221 2.03 -10.83 -11.76
C LEU A 221 1.64 -12.10 -12.53
N ASP A 222 2.33 -13.20 -12.27
CA ASP A 222 1.94 -14.55 -12.70
C ASP A 222 2.10 -15.53 -11.54
N TYR A 223 1.56 -16.73 -11.73
CA TYR A 223 1.67 -17.83 -10.77
C TYR A 223 2.13 -19.09 -11.50
N TYR A 224 2.87 -19.91 -10.77
CA TYR A 224 3.30 -21.22 -11.23
C TYR A 224 2.36 -22.27 -10.66
N ILE A 225 1.86 -23.11 -11.55
CA ILE A 225 1.28 -24.39 -11.18
C ILE A 225 1.94 -25.40 -12.09
N TRP A 226 2.53 -26.43 -11.51
CA TRP A 226 3.20 -27.44 -12.32
C TRP A 226 2.28 -27.92 -13.46
N PRO A 227 2.78 -27.99 -14.71
CA PRO A 227 4.16 -27.74 -15.15
C PRO A 227 4.39 -26.34 -15.75
N ALA A 228 3.47 -25.39 -15.60
CA ALA A 228 3.52 -24.13 -16.33
C ALA A 228 3.24 -22.88 -15.49
N TRP A 229 3.86 -21.78 -15.91
CA TRP A 229 3.47 -20.45 -15.49
C TRP A 229 2.19 -20.02 -16.20
N SER A 230 1.35 -19.26 -15.51
CA SER A 230 0.25 -18.55 -16.15
C SER A 230 0.72 -17.41 -17.04
N LYS A 231 -0.21 -16.88 -17.84
CA LYS A 231 0.03 -15.60 -18.52
C LYS A 231 0.30 -14.53 -17.46
N TRP A 232 1.19 -13.61 -17.79
CA TRP A 232 1.35 -12.41 -16.98
C TRP A 232 0.08 -11.57 -17.00
N THR A 233 -0.41 -11.19 -15.82
CA THR A 233 -1.42 -10.13 -15.70
C THR A 233 -0.72 -8.79 -15.56
N TYR A 234 -1.07 -7.86 -16.44
CA TYR A 234 -0.67 -6.46 -16.38
C TYR A 234 -1.54 -5.68 -15.41
N SER A 235 -0.95 -4.91 -14.49
CA SER A 235 -1.68 -4.10 -13.53
C SER A 235 -2.50 -2.95 -14.13
N GLY A 236 -2.22 -2.57 -15.38
CA GLY A 236 -2.55 -1.23 -15.87
C GLY A 236 -1.51 -0.20 -15.43
N ASP A 237 -1.62 1.00 -16.00
CA ASP A 237 -0.74 2.11 -15.66
C ASP A 237 -1.08 2.65 -14.27
N LEU A 238 -0.04 2.80 -13.45
CA LEU A 238 -0.12 3.36 -12.11
C LEU A 238 0.75 4.61 -12.04
N VAL A 239 0.37 5.53 -11.16
CA VAL A 239 1.18 6.70 -10.83
C VAL A 239 1.41 6.69 -9.33
N MET A 240 2.67 6.82 -8.93
CA MET A 240 3.00 6.94 -7.51
C MET A 240 2.50 8.28 -6.98
N GLY A 241 1.62 8.23 -5.98
CA GLY A 241 1.13 9.38 -5.26
C GLY A 241 2.21 10.03 -4.40
N MET A 242 1.87 11.20 -3.86
CA MET A 242 2.72 11.88 -2.90
C MET A 242 2.37 11.44 -1.46
N ALA A 243 3.38 11.34 -0.60
CA ALA A 243 3.15 11.09 0.83
C ALA A 243 2.27 12.20 1.44
N ALA A 244 1.44 11.87 2.42
CA ALA A 244 0.69 12.86 3.19
C ALA A 244 1.66 13.77 3.97
N PRO A 245 1.31 15.04 4.24
CA PRO A 245 2.12 15.87 5.12
C PRO A 245 1.95 15.41 6.57
N ASP A 246 2.92 15.70 7.41
CA ASP A 246 2.83 15.47 8.85
C ASP A 246 2.50 16.76 9.57
N ILE A 247 1.66 16.68 10.61
CA ILE A 247 1.43 17.78 11.55
C ILE A 247 2.26 17.49 12.80
N ILE A 248 3.24 18.35 13.10
CA ILE A 248 4.12 18.24 14.28
C ILE A 248 3.57 19.05 15.45
N PHE A 249 2.99 20.22 15.17
CA PHE A 249 2.29 21.05 16.14
C PHE A 249 0.96 21.52 15.55
N PRO A 250 -0.17 21.39 16.28
CA PRO A 250 -0.30 20.87 17.64
C PRO A 250 0.05 19.38 17.77
N LYS A 251 0.21 18.92 19.01
CA LYS A 251 0.13 17.49 19.36
C LYS A 251 -1.29 17.16 19.81
N ASN A 252 -1.63 15.86 19.89
CA ASN A 252 -2.91 15.44 20.46
C ASN A 252 -3.12 16.06 21.85
N ASP A 253 -4.36 16.46 22.11
CA ASP A 253 -4.85 17.08 23.35
C ASP A 253 -4.22 18.44 23.70
N SER A 254 -3.47 19.04 22.78
CA SER A 254 -2.95 20.40 22.97
C SER A 254 -4.09 21.42 23.03
N SER A 255 -3.91 22.44 23.87
CA SER A 255 -4.81 23.60 23.91
C SER A 255 -4.34 24.65 22.89
N LEU A 256 -5.26 25.08 22.03
CA LEU A 256 -5.02 26.08 21.00
C LEU A 256 -6.00 27.25 21.13
N SER A 257 -5.55 28.44 20.78
CA SER A 257 -6.44 29.52 20.36
C SER A 257 -6.84 29.39 18.88
N PRO A 258 -7.96 29.99 18.43
CA PRO A 258 -8.51 29.77 17.08
C PRO A 258 -7.57 30.07 15.90
N ARG A 259 -6.56 30.93 16.09
CA ARG A 259 -5.53 31.28 15.09
C ARG A 259 -4.13 30.81 15.50
N SER A 260 -4.05 29.79 16.35
CA SER A 260 -2.75 29.22 16.72
C SER A 260 -1.99 28.77 15.48
N LYS A 261 -0.69 29.08 15.46
CA LYS A 261 0.22 28.61 14.41
C LYS A 261 0.30 27.08 14.43
N ILE A 262 0.20 26.47 13.27
CA ILE A 262 0.29 25.03 13.03
C ILE A 262 1.57 24.79 12.23
N SER A 263 2.31 23.72 12.51
CA SER A 263 3.55 23.42 11.81
C SER A 263 3.74 21.92 11.60
N GLY A 264 4.57 21.59 10.61
CA GLY A 264 4.74 20.20 10.22
C GLY A 264 5.80 19.97 9.16
N ARG A 265 5.76 18.75 8.58
CA ARG A 265 6.64 18.32 7.49
C ARG A 265 5.84 18.06 6.22
N GLY A 266 6.48 18.23 5.08
CA GLY A 266 5.87 17.93 3.78
C GLY A 266 6.91 17.80 2.68
N THR A 267 6.42 17.64 1.45
CA THR A 267 7.25 17.62 0.25
C THR A 267 7.70 19.04 -0.08
N PRO A 268 9.01 19.33 -0.21
CA PRO A 268 9.50 20.66 -0.56
C PRO A 268 8.80 21.28 -1.76
N GLY A 269 8.33 22.53 -1.63
CA GLY A 269 7.60 23.25 -2.66
C GLY A 269 6.11 22.91 -2.78
N ALA A 270 5.61 21.88 -2.08
CA ALA A 270 4.19 21.57 -2.05
C ALA A 270 3.40 22.63 -1.25
N THR A 271 2.11 22.76 -1.54
CA THR A 271 1.19 23.58 -0.73
C THR A 271 0.39 22.67 0.19
N VAL A 272 0.59 22.82 1.50
CA VAL A 272 -0.19 22.18 2.56
C VAL A 272 -1.49 22.94 2.77
N ARG A 273 -2.58 22.20 3.01
CA ARG A 273 -3.92 22.73 3.22
C ARG A 273 -4.53 22.11 4.47
N LEU A 274 -5.16 22.91 5.32
CA LEU A 274 -5.68 22.50 6.62
C LEU A 274 -7.20 22.33 6.60
N TYR A 275 -7.67 21.23 7.18
CA TYR A 275 -9.08 20.82 7.19
C TYR A 275 -9.52 20.24 8.53
N GLU A 276 -10.84 20.12 8.69
CA GLU A 276 -11.44 19.24 9.69
C GLU A 276 -11.58 17.82 9.13
N ALA A 277 -11.05 16.82 9.84
CA ALA A 277 -11.13 15.42 9.43
C ALA A 277 -12.60 14.95 9.33
N GLY A 278 -12.90 14.18 8.29
CA GLY A 278 -14.25 13.65 8.02
C GLY A 278 -15.23 14.66 7.39
N SER A 279 -14.90 15.96 7.38
CA SER A 279 -15.69 16.99 6.68
C SER A 279 -15.03 17.41 5.37
N GLY A 280 -13.75 17.85 5.42
CA GLY A 280 -13.01 18.33 4.25
C GLY A 280 -13.60 19.57 3.55
N ALA A 281 -14.71 20.13 4.04
CA ALA A 281 -15.47 21.17 3.35
C ALA A 281 -14.88 22.59 3.50
N ILE A 282 -14.22 22.86 4.64
CA ILE A 282 -13.68 24.18 4.97
C ILE A 282 -12.16 24.12 4.95
N LEU A 283 -11.55 24.94 4.08
CA LEU A 283 -10.13 25.21 4.09
C LEU A 283 -9.83 26.24 5.18
N TYR A 284 -9.20 25.81 6.27
CA TYR A 284 -8.89 26.69 7.40
C TYR A 284 -7.64 27.54 7.18
N GLY A 285 -6.71 27.06 6.36
CA GLY A 285 -5.50 27.77 6.03
C GLY A 285 -4.62 26.96 5.09
N SER A 286 -3.62 27.60 4.51
CA SER A 286 -2.65 26.95 3.65
C SER A 286 -1.24 27.53 3.81
N ALA A 287 -0.23 26.70 3.54
CA ALA A 287 1.17 27.11 3.61
C ALA A 287 2.02 26.34 2.60
N THR A 288 3.05 27.00 2.05
CA THR A 288 4.04 26.33 1.20
C THR A 288 5.11 25.66 2.05
N VAL A 289 5.49 24.45 1.69
CA VAL A 289 6.58 23.71 2.32
C VAL A 289 7.93 24.28 1.87
N GLY A 290 8.78 24.64 2.81
CA GLY A 290 10.14 25.11 2.59
C GLY A 290 11.06 24.04 1.99
N VAL A 291 12.21 24.47 1.51
CA VAL A 291 13.24 23.58 0.92
C VAL A 291 13.79 22.55 1.92
N ASP A 292 13.70 22.85 3.21
CA ASP A 292 14.08 21.99 4.33
C ASP A 292 12.99 20.95 4.69
N GLY A 293 11.86 20.99 4.00
CA GLY A 293 10.70 20.12 4.22
C GLY A 293 9.79 20.58 5.36
N ASN A 294 10.02 21.75 5.96
CA ASN A 294 9.19 22.28 7.03
C ASN A 294 8.11 23.22 6.47
N TRP A 295 6.95 23.27 7.12
CA TRP A 295 5.91 24.25 6.81
C TRP A 295 5.28 24.80 8.10
N GLU A 296 4.77 26.01 8.01
CA GLU A 296 4.10 26.70 9.11
C GLU A 296 2.91 27.49 8.56
N CYS A 297 1.76 27.39 9.22
CA CYS A 297 0.51 28.03 8.81
C CYS A 297 -0.17 28.67 10.02
N VAL A 298 -0.55 29.93 9.91
CA VAL A 298 -1.57 30.52 10.78
C VAL A 298 -2.91 30.35 10.04
N PRO A 299 -3.96 29.75 10.63
CA PRO A 299 -5.25 29.60 9.96
C PRO A 299 -5.80 30.93 9.43
N ASP A 300 -6.26 30.98 8.18
CA ASP A 300 -6.95 32.10 7.52
C ASP A 300 -8.44 32.18 7.87
N VAL A 301 -9.03 31.06 8.30
CA VAL A 301 -10.33 30.97 8.98
C VAL A 301 -10.11 30.49 10.42
N ALA A 302 -10.77 31.12 11.39
CA ALA A 302 -10.65 30.75 12.80
C ALA A 302 -11.10 29.30 12.99
N LEU A 303 -10.28 28.50 13.67
CA LEU A 303 -10.65 27.15 14.05
C LEU A 303 -11.86 27.22 15.00
N PRO A 304 -12.85 26.33 14.85
CA PRO A 304 -14.05 26.34 15.69
C PRO A 304 -13.71 25.94 17.13
N THR A 305 -14.34 26.60 18.10
CA THR A 305 -14.20 26.31 19.53
C THR A 305 -14.82 24.96 19.89
N LYS A 306 -14.03 23.89 19.81
CA LYS A 306 -14.39 22.52 20.16
C LYS A 306 -13.14 21.64 20.28
N TYR A 307 -13.35 20.37 20.62
CA TYR A 307 -12.36 19.33 20.36
C TYR A 307 -12.30 19.09 18.84
N PHE A 308 -11.27 19.64 18.21
CA PHE A 308 -11.16 19.78 16.75
C PHE A 308 -10.22 18.72 16.16
N PRO A 309 -10.69 17.87 15.24
CA PRO A 309 -9.85 16.90 14.54
C PRO A 309 -9.16 17.56 13.34
N LEU A 310 -8.00 18.17 13.56
CA LEU A 310 -7.20 18.82 12.53
C LEU A 310 -6.53 17.77 11.62
N THR A 311 -6.68 17.90 10.31
CA THR A 311 -5.94 17.12 9.32
C THR A 311 -5.42 18.04 8.22
N ALA A 312 -4.46 17.53 7.43
CA ALA A 312 -3.89 18.27 6.32
C ALA A 312 -3.67 17.37 5.10
N ASP A 313 -3.75 17.94 3.91
CA ASP A 313 -3.17 17.33 2.70
C ASP A 313 -2.16 18.28 2.06
N GLN A 314 -1.47 17.83 1.03
CA GLN A 314 -0.58 18.68 0.25
C GLN A 314 -0.70 18.44 -1.25
N VAL A 315 -0.44 19.49 -2.03
CA VAL A 315 -0.50 19.47 -3.49
C VAL A 315 0.79 20.00 -4.09
N LEU A 316 1.35 19.29 -5.08
CA LEU A 316 2.50 19.72 -5.86
C LEU A 316 2.26 19.37 -7.34
N ASN A 317 2.35 20.35 -8.24
CA ASN A 317 2.14 20.14 -9.69
C ASN A 317 0.85 19.36 -10.02
N SER A 318 -0.27 19.72 -9.36
CA SER A 318 -1.58 19.07 -9.49
C SER A 318 -1.67 17.64 -8.94
N LEU A 319 -0.59 17.08 -8.39
CA LEU A 319 -0.63 15.82 -7.65
C LEU A 319 -0.96 16.11 -6.18
N ALA A 320 -2.12 15.62 -5.73
CA ALA A 320 -2.52 15.67 -4.33
C ALA A 320 -2.03 14.43 -3.57
N SER A 321 -1.67 14.61 -2.30
CA SER A 321 -1.46 13.50 -1.36
C SER A 321 -2.78 12.99 -0.78
N GLY A 322 -2.71 11.89 -0.03
CA GLY A 322 -3.75 11.60 0.96
C GLY A 322 -3.74 12.61 2.13
N TYR A 323 -4.78 12.54 2.97
CA TYR A 323 -4.84 13.29 4.22
C TYR A 323 -3.89 12.70 5.27
N SER A 324 -3.33 13.57 6.10
CA SER A 324 -2.53 13.22 7.26
C SER A 324 -3.39 12.49 8.30
N THR A 325 -2.74 11.73 9.18
CA THR A 325 -3.42 11.27 10.40
C THR A 325 -3.95 12.49 11.17
N PRO A 326 -5.24 12.48 11.60
CA PRO A 326 -5.80 13.59 12.34
C PRO A 326 -5.11 13.81 13.68
N VAL A 327 -4.88 15.07 14.04
CA VAL A 327 -4.46 15.51 15.36
C VAL A 327 -5.66 16.15 16.05
N TYR A 328 -6.03 15.66 17.23
CA TYR A 328 -7.15 16.18 17.98
C TYR A 328 -6.67 17.23 18.98
N CYS A 329 -7.24 18.43 18.97
CA CYS A 329 -6.85 19.51 19.86
C CYS A 329 -8.06 20.23 20.48
N TYR A 330 -7.87 20.84 21.65
CA TYR A 330 -8.89 21.67 22.29
C TYR A 330 -8.72 23.11 21.83
N VAL A 331 -9.62 23.58 20.97
CA VAL A 331 -9.62 24.97 20.49
C VAL A 331 -10.53 25.80 21.39
N SER A 332 -9.96 26.83 22.02
CA SER A 332 -10.66 27.77 22.90
C SER A 332 -10.13 29.19 22.73
N PRO A 333 -11.00 30.23 22.74
CA PRO A 333 -10.55 31.62 22.68
C PRO A 333 -9.69 31.98 23.92
N LEU A 334 -8.90 33.04 23.80
CA LEU A 334 -8.14 33.56 24.93
C LEU A 334 -9.10 34.07 26.01
N SER A 335 -8.88 33.67 27.26
CA SER A 335 -9.65 34.17 28.41
C SER A 335 -9.51 35.68 28.54
N LYS A 336 -10.57 36.39 28.96
CA LYS A 336 -10.42 37.81 29.31
C LYS A 336 -9.49 37.98 30.52
N PRO A 337 -8.57 38.97 30.53
CA PRO A 337 -7.76 39.25 31.72
C PRO A 337 -8.61 39.89 32.83
N VAL A 338 -8.09 39.88 34.05
CA VAL A 338 -8.73 40.51 35.22
C VAL A 338 -7.80 41.58 35.77
N ILE A 339 -8.29 42.81 35.90
CA ILE A 339 -7.59 43.92 36.58
C ILE A 339 -7.84 43.78 38.08
N GLU A 340 -6.78 43.72 38.88
CA GLU A 340 -6.85 43.58 40.35
C GLU A 340 -6.50 44.89 41.06
N LEU A 341 -5.55 45.65 40.49
CA LEU A 341 -5.18 46.97 40.96
C LEU A 341 -5.09 47.92 39.75
N PRO A 342 -5.54 49.17 39.89
CA PRO A 342 -6.24 49.72 41.07
C PRO A 342 -7.65 49.11 41.26
N GLN A 343 -8.22 49.29 42.44
CA GLN A 343 -9.65 48.99 42.68
C GLN A 343 -10.54 50.12 42.17
N GLN A 344 -11.84 49.83 42.04
CA GLN A 344 -12.86 50.81 41.64
C GLN A 344 -12.77 52.12 42.45
N GLY A 345 -12.74 53.25 41.75
CA GLY A 345 -12.56 54.59 42.31
C GLY A 345 -11.13 54.94 42.73
N GLY A 346 -10.16 54.06 42.47
CA GLY A 346 -8.75 54.27 42.80
C GLY A 346 -8.08 55.37 41.98
N THR A 347 -6.87 55.75 42.36
CA THR A 347 -6.03 56.70 41.62
C THR A 347 -4.88 55.99 40.91
N VAL A 348 -4.51 56.48 39.72
CA VAL A 348 -3.34 56.00 38.97
C VAL A 348 -2.49 57.18 38.55
N GLY A 349 -1.22 57.17 38.94
CA GLY A 349 -0.26 58.20 38.58
C GLY A 349 0.69 57.79 37.45
N SER A 350 1.81 58.51 37.36
CA SER A 350 2.93 58.19 36.49
C SER A 350 4.19 57.93 37.34
N PRO A 351 4.78 56.72 37.32
CA PRO A 351 4.39 55.57 36.50
C PRO A 351 3.09 54.89 36.96
N PRO A 352 2.37 54.19 36.06
CA PRO A 352 1.20 53.41 36.46
C PRO A 352 1.60 52.26 37.38
N ALA A 353 0.72 51.95 38.33
CA ALA A 353 0.79 50.74 39.14
C ALA A 353 -0.50 49.93 38.92
N ILE A 354 -0.60 49.31 37.74
CA ILE A 354 -1.75 48.49 37.34
C ILE A 354 -1.31 47.03 37.30
N SER A 355 -2.06 46.13 37.93
CA SER A 355 -1.73 44.70 37.95
C SER A 355 -2.97 43.84 37.87
N GLY A 356 -2.78 42.60 37.42
CA GLY A 356 -3.88 41.67 37.32
C GLY A 356 -3.47 40.22 37.14
N ARG A 357 -4.45 39.39 36.76
CA ARG A 357 -4.31 37.96 36.51
C ARG A 357 -5.08 37.51 35.26
N GLY A 358 -5.04 36.21 34.98
CA GLY A 358 -5.84 35.57 33.93
C GLY A 358 -5.24 35.69 32.52
N GLY A 359 -3.98 36.09 32.41
CA GLY A 359 -3.27 36.08 31.13
C GLY A 359 -2.78 34.67 30.77
N LEU A 360 -2.69 34.38 29.47
CA LEU A 360 -1.93 33.25 28.93
C LEU A 360 -0.42 33.56 29.10
N PRO A 361 0.37 32.67 29.73
CA PRO A 361 1.82 32.86 29.82
C PRO A 361 2.46 33.20 28.47
N GLY A 362 3.31 34.24 28.45
CA GLY A 362 3.96 34.74 27.23
C GLY A 362 3.09 35.63 26.34
N ALA A 363 1.79 35.80 26.62
CA ALA A 363 0.96 36.80 25.96
C ALA A 363 1.24 38.22 26.51
N SER A 364 0.74 39.23 25.82
CA SER A 364 0.83 40.64 26.23
C SER A 364 -0.55 41.20 26.56
N ILE A 365 -0.70 41.85 27.71
CA ILE A 365 -1.89 42.61 28.09
C ILE A 365 -1.78 44.02 27.53
N GLN A 366 -2.82 44.51 26.88
CA GLN A 366 -2.95 45.88 26.41
C GLN A 366 -4.02 46.61 27.22
N LEU A 367 -3.67 47.76 27.79
CA LEU A 367 -4.61 48.63 28.49
C LEU A 367 -5.27 49.61 27.52
N HIS A 368 -6.57 49.73 27.64
CA HIS A 368 -7.41 50.61 26.83
C HIS A 368 -8.37 51.41 27.71
N GLN A 369 -8.92 52.48 27.15
CA GLN A 369 -10.10 53.13 27.72
C GLN A 369 -11.34 52.39 27.24
N HIS A 370 -12.31 52.17 28.13
CA HIS A 370 -13.56 51.53 27.75
C HIS A 370 -14.28 52.32 26.64
N GLY A 371 -14.65 51.63 25.56
CA GLY A 371 -15.22 52.24 24.36
C GLY A 371 -14.18 52.70 23.33
N ASP A 372 -12.88 52.72 23.66
CA ASP A 372 -11.78 53.00 22.73
C ASP A 372 -10.83 51.79 22.60
N GLY A 373 -11.05 51.00 21.56
CA GLY A 373 -10.21 49.84 21.24
C GLY A 373 -8.93 50.17 20.45
N GLN A 374 -8.68 51.44 20.12
CA GLN A 374 -7.56 51.86 19.26
C GLN A 374 -6.34 52.29 20.08
N THR A 375 -6.55 53.11 21.12
CA THR A 375 -5.44 53.65 21.91
C THR A 375 -4.95 52.63 22.92
N VAL A 376 -3.70 52.19 22.78
CA VAL A 376 -3.01 51.39 23.81
C VAL A 376 -2.28 52.32 24.76
N TYR A 377 -2.78 52.45 25.99
CA TYR A 377 -2.19 53.32 27.00
C TYR A 377 -0.99 52.66 27.69
N SER A 378 -1.02 51.34 27.88
CA SER A 378 0.07 50.60 28.52
C SER A 378 0.08 49.14 28.05
N ARG A 379 1.23 48.48 28.23
CA ARG A 379 1.42 47.05 27.94
C ARG A 379 2.13 46.36 29.09
N ALA A 380 1.82 45.09 29.29
CA ALA A 380 2.53 44.23 30.22
C ALA A 380 2.57 42.79 29.71
N ASP A 381 3.73 42.15 29.79
CA ASP A 381 3.85 40.73 29.49
C ASP A 381 3.30 39.90 30.66
N VAL A 382 2.69 38.76 30.30
CA VAL A 382 2.13 37.81 31.25
C VAL A 382 3.21 36.80 31.63
N ASN A 383 3.47 36.66 32.93
CA ASN A 383 4.42 35.68 33.44
C ASN A 383 3.85 34.25 33.46
N ASP A 384 4.68 33.27 33.82
CA ASP A 384 4.32 31.84 33.87
C ASP A 384 3.16 31.51 34.83
N GLN A 385 2.82 32.42 35.75
CA GLN A 385 1.69 32.29 36.68
C GLN A 385 0.42 32.98 36.17
N GLY A 386 0.41 33.48 34.94
CA GLY A 386 -0.73 34.21 34.37
C GLY A 386 -0.95 35.59 34.99
N ARG A 387 0.08 36.17 35.63
CA ARG A 387 0.06 37.49 36.28
C ARG A 387 0.78 38.52 35.42
N TRP A 388 0.36 39.77 35.53
CA TRP A 388 0.90 40.87 34.73
C TRP A 388 0.90 42.17 35.55
N VAL A 389 1.88 43.03 35.28
CA VAL A 389 2.05 44.33 35.96
C VAL A 389 2.52 45.37 34.95
N MET A 390 1.80 46.49 34.87
CA MET A 390 2.15 47.65 34.05
C MET A 390 2.89 48.66 34.92
N ARG A 391 4.04 49.12 34.45
CA ARG A 391 4.93 50.07 35.15
C ARG A 391 5.33 51.29 34.33
N SER A 392 4.77 51.42 33.13
CA SER A 392 5.05 52.53 32.23
C SER A 392 3.83 52.83 31.35
N TRP A 393 3.71 54.07 30.92
CA TRP A 393 2.72 54.49 29.93
C TRP A 393 3.35 54.43 28.54
N ALA A 394 2.68 53.79 27.58
CA ALA A 394 2.96 53.95 26.15
C ALA A 394 2.35 55.27 25.65
N THR A 395 1.14 55.58 26.11
CA THR A 395 0.46 56.86 25.94
C THR A 395 -0.07 57.28 27.30
N VAL A 396 0.21 58.50 27.74
CA VAL A 396 -0.28 59.01 29.04
C VAL A 396 -1.77 59.35 28.91
N PRO A 397 -2.66 58.75 29.71
CA PRO A 397 -4.08 59.12 29.68
C PRO A 397 -4.31 60.58 30.12
N PRO A 398 -5.38 61.23 29.66
CA PRO A 398 -5.80 62.54 30.19
C PRO A 398 -6.05 62.45 31.71
N LYS A 399 -5.69 63.51 32.44
CA LYS A 399 -6.00 63.61 33.87
C LYS A 399 -7.51 63.64 34.10
N GLY A 400 -7.96 63.03 35.19
CA GLY A 400 -9.38 62.95 35.56
C GLY A 400 -9.96 61.55 35.44
N SER A 401 -11.28 61.45 35.29
CA SER A 401 -11.99 60.17 35.25
C SER A 401 -11.58 59.33 34.05
N PHE A 402 -11.28 58.05 34.29
CA PHE A 402 -10.85 57.10 33.27
C PHE A 402 -11.42 55.72 33.59
N LEU A 403 -12.32 55.23 32.73
CA LEU A 403 -12.82 53.85 32.82
C LEU A 403 -11.85 52.94 32.07
N MET A 404 -10.98 52.25 32.81
CA MET A 404 -9.97 51.37 32.21
C MET A 404 -10.55 49.99 31.89
N THR A 405 -10.07 49.39 30.81
CA THR A 405 -10.24 47.97 30.49
C THR A 405 -8.94 47.42 29.90
N ALA A 406 -8.84 46.11 29.78
CA ALA A 406 -7.68 45.44 29.25
C ALA A 406 -8.08 44.25 28.38
N ARG A 407 -7.23 43.85 27.46
CA ARG A 407 -7.36 42.57 26.73
C ARG A 407 -5.98 41.95 26.55
N GLN A 408 -5.92 40.64 26.39
CA GLN A 408 -4.66 39.96 26.09
C GLN A 408 -4.52 39.63 24.61
N VAL A 409 -3.28 39.63 24.13
CA VAL A 409 -2.90 39.37 22.74
C VAL A 409 -1.73 38.40 22.72
N ASN A 410 -1.84 37.29 22.00
CA ASN A 410 -0.77 36.29 21.86
C ASN A 410 0.01 36.41 20.53
N GLY A 411 -0.08 37.58 19.89
CA GLY A 411 0.51 37.89 18.59
C GLY A 411 -0.48 37.80 17.42
N VAL A 412 -1.48 36.92 17.51
CA VAL A 412 -2.49 36.72 16.44
C VAL A 412 -3.92 36.83 16.98
N ASP A 413 -4.23 36.10 18.05
CA ASP A 413 -5.54 36.14 18.70
C ASP A 413 -5.59 37.23 19.76
N VAL A 414 -6.79 37.76 19.98
CA VAL A 414 -7.11 38.70 21.05
C VAL A 414 -8.22 38.11 21.93
N SER A 415 -8.15 38.32 23.23
CA SER A 415 -9.24 37.96 24.15
C SER A 415 -10.38 38.96 24.07
N ASP A 416 -11.50 38.60 24.70
CA ASP A 416 -12.49 39.57 25.14
C ASP A 416 -11.88 40.60 26.11
N TRP A 417 -12.61 41.72 26.26
CA TRP A 417 -12.26 42.79 27.19
C TRP A 417 -12.45 42.36 28.64
N ALA A 418 -11.55 42.79 29.51
CA ALA A 418 -11.68 42.75 30.95
C ALA A 418 -12.85 43.62 31.41
N ASP A 419 -13.40 43.29 32.58
CA ASP A 419 -14.41 44.13 33.21
C ASP A 419 -13.81 45.52 33.52
N GLY A 420 -14.60 46.56 33.26
CA GLY A 420 -14.14 47.95 33.39
C GLY A 420 -13.90 48.33 34.85
N VAL A 421 -12.87 49.15 35.10
CA VAL A 421 -12.57 49.71 36.42
C VAL A 421 -12.50 51.23 36.30
N ASP A 422 -13.38 51.95 37.00
CA ASP A 422 -13.32 53.41 37.03
C ASP A 422 -12.18 53.86 37.95
N VAL A 423 -11.35 54.78 37.46
CA VAL A 423 -10.25 55.36 38.21
C VAL A 423 -10.10 56.85 37.94
N VAL A 424 -9.26 57.51 38.73
CA VAL A 424 -8.84 58.89 38.50
C VAL A 424 -7.35 58.92 38.14
N ILE A 425 -7.03 59.46 36.97
CA ILE A 425 -5.64 59.70 36.53
C ILE A 425 -5.14 61.01 37.14
N VAL A 426 -4.01 60.96 37.87
CA VAL A 426 -3.45 62.09 38.65
C VAL A 426 -2.15 62.66 38.13
#